data_AF-A0A7V6YY68-F1
#
_entry.id   AF-A0A7V6YY68-F1
#
_cell.length_a   1.000
_cell.length_b   1.000
_cell.length_c   1.000
_cell.angle_alpha   90.00
_cell.angle_beta   90.00
_cell.angle_gamma   90.00
#
_symmetry.space_group_name_H-M   'P 1'
#
loop_
_entity.id
_entity.type
_entity.pdbx_description
1 polymer ?
#
loop_
_entity_poly.entity_id
_entity_poly.type
_entity_poly.pdbx_seq_one_letter_code
_entity_poly.pdbx_strand_id
1 'polypeptide(L)' 'MTPPELAVILERLGCPPERCGEMAAQLDRRARQLAGQKGRSYEDALAHLLNLMRQGWAAQGKNPDAPEGGMERF' A
#
# COMPACT_ATOMS: atom_id res chain seq x y z
N MET A 1 3.41 13.90 -1.39
CA MET A 1 2.62 13.18 -0.38
C MET A 1 3.55 12.57 0.65
N THR A 2 3.16 12.55 1.93
CA THR A 2 4.01 12.00 3.00
C THR A 2 3.54 10.59 3.42
N PRO A 3 4.42 9.73 3.97
CA PRO A 3 4.04 8.41 4.48
C PRO A 3 2.88 8.42 5.50
N PRO A 4 2.78 9.35 6.47
CA PRO A 4 1.61 9.38 7.37
C PRO A 4 0.29 9.69 6.64
N GLU A 5 0.29 10.55 5.61
CA GLU A 5 -0.92 10.79 4.82
C GLU A 5 -1.34 9.57 4.00
N LEU A 6 -0.37 8.81 3.49
CA LEU A 6 -0.63 7.54 2.82
C LEU A 6 -1.26 6.51 3.76
N ALA A 7 -0.82 6.45 5.01
CA ALA A 7 -1.39 5.55 6.01
C ALA A 7 -2.88 5.85 6.26
N VAL A 8 -3.25 7.13 6.37
CA VAL A 8 -4.67 7.55 6.52
C VAL A 8 -5.51 7.15 5.31
N ILE A 9 -4.98 7.30 4.09
CA ILE A 9 -5.68 6.87 2.88
C ILE A 9 -5.86 5.35 2.87
N LEU A 10 -4.81 4.60 3.20
CA LEU A 10 -4.85 3.14 3.29
C LEU A 10 -5.89 2.67 4.31
N GLU A 11 -5.97 3.33 5.47
CA GLU A 11 -6.98 3.04 6.50
C GLU A 11 -8.40 3.23 5.97
N ARG A 12 -8.65 4.35 5.27
CA ARG A 12 -9.95 4.62 4.60
C ARG A 12 -10.28 3.64 3.48
N LEU A 13 -9.27 2.98 2.91
CA LEU A 13 -9.43 1.94 1.89
C LEU A 13 -9.65 0.53 2.49
N GLY A 14 -9.58 0.39 3.82
CA GLY A 14 -9.79 -0.88 4.53
C GLY A 14 -8.51 -1.58 4.99
N CYS A 15 -7.35 -0.92 4.93
CA CYS A 15 -6.11 -1.45 5.49
C CYS A 15 -6.10 -1.29 7.02
N PRO A 16 -5.69 -2.31 7.79
CA PRO A 16 -5.59 -2.17 9.24
C PRO A 16 -4.50 -1.15 9.63
N PRO A 17 -4.75 -0.31 10.67
CA PRO A 17 -3.89 0.81 11.03
C PRO A 17 -2.45 0.39 11.40
N GLU A 18 -2.31 -0.79 12.00
CA GLU A 18 -1.04 -1.45 12.32
C GLU A 18 -0.16 -1.73 11.08
N ARG A 19 -0.77 -2.06 9.94
CA ARG A 19 -0.06 -2.30 8.67
C ARG A 19 0.04 -1.05 7.82
N CYS A 20 -0.84 -0.06 8.01
CA CYS A 20 -0.87 1.18 7.24
C CYS A 20 0.47 1.92 7.25
N GLY A 21 1.15 2.00 8.41
CA GLY A 21 2.44 2.69 8.52
C GLY A 21 3.56 2.04 7.70
N GLU A 22 3.71 0.72 7.82
CA GLU A 22 4.72 -0.03 7.08
C GLU A 22 4.40 -0.05 5.57
N MET A 23 3.13 -0.22 5.23
CA MET A 23 2.65 -0.29 3.85
C MET A 23 2.76 1.07 3.15
N ALA A 24 2.53 2.17 3.85
CA ALA A 24 2.78 3.52 3.35
C ALA A 24 4.26 3.76 3.02
N ALA A 25 5.17 3.31 3.89
CA ALA A 25 6.61 3.42 3.64
C ALA A 25 7.07 2.59 2.43
N GLN A 26 6.50 1.39 2.25
CA GLN A 26 6.74 0.57 1.07
C GLN A 26 6.19 1.21 -0.22
N LEU A 27 4.97 1.75 -0.18
CA LEU A 27 4.37 2.45 -1.33
C LEU A 27 5.22 3.66 -1.75
N ASP A 28 5.66 4.48 -0.80
CA ASP A 28 6.48 5.65 -1.08
C ASP A 28 7.79 5.27 -1.78
N ARG A 29 8.50 4.26 -1.26
CA ARG A 29 9.73 3.74 -1.88
C ARG A 29 9.48 3.21 -3.29
N ARG A 30 8.44 2.39 -3.47
CA ARG A 30 8.05 1.85 -4.79
C ARG A 30 7.68 2.96 -5.77
N ALA A 31 6.95 3.98 -5.33
CA ALA A 31 6.54 5.11 -6.16
C ALA A 31 7.75 5.90 -6.67
N ARG A 32 8.72 6.19 -5.80
CA ARG A 32 10.00 6.83 -6.18
C ARG A 32 10.79 5.97 -7.16
N GLN A 33 10.86 4.66 -6.92
CA GLN A 33 11.57 3.74 -7.81
C GLN A 33 10.86 3.64 -9.18
N LEU A 34 9.53 3.60 -9.20
CA LEU A 34 8.75 3.61 -10.46
C LEU A 34 8.97 4.92 -11.21
N ALA A 35 8.99 6.04 -10.50
CA ALA A 35 9.21 7.35 -11.08
C ALA A 35 10.56 7.41 -11.81
N GLY A 36 11.62 6.95 -11.16
CA GLY A 36 12.95 6.90 -11.75
C GLY A 36 13.10 5.89 -12.89
N GLN A 37 12.46 4.72 -12.81
CA GLN A 37 12.65 3.64 -13.80
C GLN A 37 11.72 3.73 -15.00
N LYS A 38 10.46 4.16 -14.80
CA LYS A 38 9.45 4.27 -15.86
C LYS A 38 9.30 5.70 -16.38
N GLY A 39 10.08 6.65 -15.87
CA GLY A 39 9.97 8.07 -16.24
C GLY A 39 8.61 8.67 -15.93
N ARG A 40 7.90 8.14 -14.92
CA ARG A 40 6.60 8.66 -14.50
C ARG A 40 6.77 9.65 -13.37
N SER A 41 5.83 10.57 -13.20
CA SER A 41 5.80 11.40 -12.00
C SER A 41 5.51 10.52 -10.78
N TYR A 42 6.12 10.87 -9.64
CA TYR A 42 5.88 10.20 -8.36
C TYR A 42 4.38 10.08 -8.06
N GLU A 43 3.61 11.13 -8.35
CA GLU A 43 2.15 11.15 -8.12
C GLU A 43 1.41 10.12 -8.98
N ASP A 44 1.76 9.96 -10.25
CA ASP A 44 1.16 8.96 -11.15
C ASP A 44 1.50 7.53 -10.70
N ALA A 45 2.77 7.31 -10.33
CA ALA A 45 3.22 6.04 -9.78
C ALA A 45 2.50 5.68 -8.48
N LEU A 46 2.35 6.67 -7.58
CA LEU A 46 1.69 6.47 -6.29
C LEU A 46 0.19 6.23 -6.46
N ALA A 47 -0.49 7.01 -7.32
CA ALA A 47 -1.90 6.82 -7.64
C ALA A 47 -2.15 5.43 -8.23
N HIS A 48 -1.25 4.95 -9.10
CA HIS A 48 -1.33 3.60 -9.66
C HIS A 48 -1.20 2.51 -8.58
N LEU A 49 -0.24 2.66 -7.65
CA LEU A 49 -0.05 1.74 -6.53
C LEU A 49 -1.23 1.74 -5.56
N LEU A 50 -1.79 2.91 -5.24
CA LEU A 50 -2.99 3.03 -4.41
C LEU A 50 -4.21 2.37 -5.07
N ASN A 51 -4.39 2.56 -6.37
CA ASN A 51 -5.47 1.91 -7.11
C ASN A 51 -5.30 0.39 -7.18
N LEU A 52 -4.06 -0.12 -7.30
CA LEU A 52 -3.77 -1.56 -7.18
C LEU A 52 -4.13 -2.09 -5.79
N MET A 53 -3.77 -1.35 -4.74
CA MET A 53 -4.09 -1.75 -3.37
C MET A 53 -5.59 -1.81 -3.16
N ARG A 54 -6.34 -0.77 -3.55
CA ARG A 54 -7.80 -0.76 -3.49
C ARG A 54 -8.43 -1.97 -4.18
N GLN A 55 -7.88 -2.39 -5.32
CA GLN A 55 -8.33 -3.59 -6.03
C GLN A 55 -8.00 -4.87 -5.25
N GLY A 56 -6.83 -4.97 -4.62
CA GLY A 56 -6.45 -6.09 -3.75
C GLY A 56 -7.39 -6.24 -2.55
N TRP A 57 -7.71 -5.14 -1.87
CA TRP A 57 -8.67 -5.14 -0.76
C TRP A 57 -10.10 -5.46 -1.21
N ALA A 58 -10.53 -4.90 -2.35
CA ALA A 58 -11.84 -5.22 -2.93
C ALA A 58 -11.94 -6.68 -3.40
N ALA A 59 -10.84 -7.27 -3.88
CA ALA A 59 -10.77 -8.67 -4.28
C ALA A 59 -10.68 -9.63 -3.08
N GLN A 60 -10.09 -9.19 -1.96
CA GLN A 60 -10.04 -9.96 -0.70
C GLN A 60 -11.46 -10.30 -0.19
N GLY A 61 -12.48 -9.50 -0.55
CA GLY A 61 -13.89 -9.80 -0.28
C GLY A 61 -14.46 -11.05 -0.97
N LYS A 62 -13.69 -11.75 -1.81
CA LYS A 62 -14.12 -13.01 -2.47
C LYS A 62 -13.26 -14.25 -2.19
N ASN A 63 -12.12 -14.17 -1.50
CA ASN A 63 -11.40 -15.36 -1.04
C ASN A 63 -10.42 -15.01 0.11
N PRO A 64 -10.58 -15.58 1.32
CA PRO A 64 -9.72 -15.29 2.47
C PRO A 64 -8.43 -16.11 2.36
N ASP A 65 -7.45 -15.59 1.63
CA ASP A 65 -6.05 -15.98 1.84
C ASP A 65 -5.25 -14.71 2.16
N ALA A 66 -5.48 -14.23 3.38
CA ALA A 66 -4.47 -13.51 4.12
C ALA A 66 -3.99 -14.51 5.18
N PRO A 67 -2.69 -14.85 5.27
CA PRO A 67 -2.18 -15.33 6.53
C PRO A 67 -2.32 -14.18 7.54
N GLU A 68 -3.28 -14.35 8.46
CA GLU A 68 -3.29 -13.70 9.76
C GLU A 68 -1.93 -13.88 10.44
N GLY A 69 -1.52 -12.86 11.21
CA GLY A 69 -0.44 -12.89 12.19
C GLY A 69 0.64 -13.97 12.04
N GLY A 70 1.69 -13.65 11.30
CA GLY A 70 2.95 -14.40 11.30
C GLY A 70 4.13 -13.55 11.78
N MET A 71 3.94 -12.68 12.78
CA MET A 71 5.05 -12.14 13.57
C MET A 71 5.26 -13.04 14.79
N GLU A 72 5.58 -14.30 14.55
CA GLU A 72 6.21 -15.13 15.55
C GLU A 72 7.34 -15.89 14.85
N ARG A 73 8.56 -15.48 15.15
CA ARG A 73 9.72 -16.34 15.43
C ARG A 73 10.93 -15.45 15.70
N PHE A 74 11.25 -15.38 17.00
CA PHE A 74 12.55 -15.18 17.66
C PHE A 74 13.68 -14.56 16.84
#